data_AF-A0A6J4JXY1-F1
#
_entry.id   AF-A0A6J4JXY1-F1
#
_cell.length_a   1.000
_cell.length_b   1.000
_cell.length_c   1.000
_cell.angle_alpha   90.00
_cell.angle_beta   90.00
_cell.angle_gamma   90.00
#
_symmetry.space_group_name_H-M   'P 1'
#
loop_
_entity.id
_entity.type
_entity.pdbx_description
1 polymer ?
#
loop_
_entity_poly.entity_id
_entity_poly.type
_entity_poly.pdbx_seq_one_letter_code
_entity_poly.pdbx_strand_id
1 'polypeptide(L)'
;MSEALFAHTRTAAAALRLVVACGAILLLVACGRGATAAPDSAAAPVRQSGGGASTVQDQPANQPAAADLERIAQDATWAPGSLREHFQKHGREGPYSSADLYDAAARETIRQGTPFHYVDRSTSARRRGYYHAPTNRFTSVTEDGRRITTHFKPDNGERYVRGLPQSTYQ
;
A
#
# COMPACT_ATOMS: atom_id res chain seq x y z
N MET A 1 -16.74 -67.47 8.05
CA MET A 1 -16.64 -67.60 6.58
C MET A 1 -16.31 -66.21 6.04
N SER A 2 -15.14 -66.09 5.38
CA SER A 2 -14.62 -65.10 4.40
C SER A 2 -14.84 -63.59 4.64
N GLU A 3 -13.80 -62.76 4.81
CA GLU A 3 -12.75 -62.28 3.86
C GLU A 3 -13.29 -61.37 2.71
N ALA A 4 -12.89 -60.09 2.72
CA ALA A 4 -12.51 -59.21 1.58
C ALA A 4 -12.47 -57.74 2.09
N LEU A 5 -11.34 -57.12 2.45
CA LEU A 5 -10.28 -56.54 1.59
C LEU A 5 -10.81 -55.78 0.36
N PHE A 6 -10.79 -54.44 0.42
CA PHE A 6 -10.40 -53.61 -0.74
C PHE A 6 -9.77 -52.29 -0.29
N ALA A 7 -8.71 -51.94 -1.01
CA ALA A 7 -7.70 -50.95 -0.67
C ALA A 7 -7.97 -49.57 -1.29
N HIS A 8 -7.42 -48.56 -0.62
CA HIS A 8 -6.68 -47.39 -1.14
C HIS A 8 -7.06 -46.82 -2.51
N THR A 9 -7.39 -45.54 -2.54
CA THR A 9 -6.74 -44.56 -3.44
C THR A 9 -6.97 -43.13 -2.95
N ARG A 10 -5.87 -42.47 -2.52
CA ARG A 10 -5.81 -41.04 -2.27
C ARG A 10 -5.40 -40.36 -3.57
N THR A 11 -6.29 -39.58 -4.18
CA THR A 11 -5.96 -38.80 -5.39
C THR A 11 -5.65 -37.37 -4.98
N ALA A 12 -4.36 -37.05 -4.91
CA ALA A 12 -3.87 -35.67 -4.86
C ALA A 12 -3.85 -35.12 -6.30
N ALA A 13 -4.60 -34.05 -6.57
CA ALA A 13 -4.51 -33.33 -7.84
C ALA A 13 -3.75 -32.02 -7.61
N ALA A 14 -2.56 -31.94 -8.22
CA ALA A 14 -1.70 -30.78 -8.25
C ALA A 14 -2.34 -29.67 -9.11
N ALA A 15 -2.44 -28.46 -8.55
CA ALA A 15 -2.91 -27.29 -9.28
C ALA A 15 -1.77 -26.66 -10.07
N LEU A 16 -1.89 -26.79 -11.39
CA LEU A 16 -1.09 -26.22 -12.46
C LEU A 16 -1.04 -24.68 -12.36
N ARG A 17 0.16 -24.12 -12.20
CA ARG A 17 0.40 -22.67 -12.23
C ARG A 17 0.44 -22.20 -13.69
N LEU A 18 -0.63 -21.54 -14.13
CA LEU A 18 -0.68 -20.85 -15.42
C LEU A 18 0.10 -19.53 -15.29
N VAL A 19 1.24 -19.45 -15.98
CA VAL A 19 2.00 -18.22 -16.17
C VAL A 19 1.34 -17.45 -17.33
N VAL A 20 0.64 -16.36 -17.02
CA VAL A 20 0.15 -15.44 -18.05
C VAL A 20 1.22 -14.36 -18.24
N ALA A 21 1.92 -14.47 -19.38
CA ALA A 21 2.77 -13.43 -19.92
C ALA A 21 1.88 -12.31 -20.51
N CYS A 22 1.96 -11.10 -19.97
CA CYS A 22 1.46 -9.92 -20.67
C CYS A 22 2.60 -9.30 -21.47
N GLY A 23 2.42 -9.34 -22.79
CA GLY A 23 3.29 -8.76 -23.79
C GLY A 23 3.40 -7.24 -23.71
N ALA A 24 4.49 -6.79 -24.31
CA ALA A 24 4.98 -5.42 -24.43
C ALA A 24 4.06 -4.48 -25.21
N ILE A 25 4.37 -3.17 -25.11
CA ILE A 25 4.30 -2.05 -26.08
C ILE A 25 4.16 -0.77 -25.20
N LEU A 26 5.11 0.16 -25.13
CA LEU A 26 5.43 1.16 -26.16
C LEU A 26 6.82 1.82 -25.92
N LEU A 27 7.58 1.93 -27.00
CA LEU A 27 8.78 2.77 -27.24
C LEU A 27 8.36 4.26 -27.29
N LEU A 28 9.00 5.26 -26.65
CA LEU A 28 10.32 5.91 -26.82
C LEU A 28 10.18 7.38 -27.32
N VAL A 29 11.03 8.24 -26.73
CA VAL A 29 11.62 9.51 -27.23
C VAL A 29 11.01 10.85 -26.79
N ALA A 30 11.93 11.64 -26.21
CA ALA A 30 11.88 12.97 -25.63
C ALA A 30 12.10 14.11 -26.64
N CYS A 31 11.85 15.36 -26.23
CA CYS A 31 12.73 16.53 -26.48
C CYS A 31 12.23 17.84 -25.81
N GLY A 32 13.19 18.72 -25.45
CA GLY A 32 13.03 20.13 -25.10
C GLY A 32 13.30 20.43 -23.61
N ARG A 33 14.48 20.86 -23.11
CA ARG A 33 15.58 21.79 -23.48
C ARG A 33 15.31 23.27 -23.12
N GLY A 34 16.16 23.81 -22.21
CA GLY A 34 16.44 25.24 -21.96
C GLY A 34 15.54 25.90 -20.89
N ALA A 35 15.97 26.83 -20.03
CA ALA A 35 17.15 27.67 -20.04
C ALA A 35 17.46 28.28 -18.65
N THR A 36 18.68 28.82 -18.57
CA THR A 36 19.36 29.57 -17.51
C THR A 36 18.68 30.86 -17.06
N ALA A 37 18.89 31.28 -15.80
CA ALA A 37 19.54 32.55 -15.42
C ALA A 37 19.34 32.90 -13.93
N ALA A 38 20.43 33.17 -13.22
CA ALA A 38 20.50 34.10 -12.08
C ALA A 38 21.02 35.46 -12.62
N PRO A 39 20.81 36.59 -11.92
CA PRO A 39 21.87 37.05 -11.00
C PRO A 39 21.42 37.83 -9.74
N ASP A 40 22.43 38.09 -8.91
CA ASP A 40 22.53 38.79 -7.62
C ASP A 40 21.84 40.16 -7.44
N SER A 41 21.41 40.48 -6.22
CA SER A 41 22.13 41.43 -5.31
C SER A 41 21.29 42.00 -4.16
N ALA A 42 22.01 42.26 -3.05
CA ALA A 42 21.84 43.29 -2.02
C ALA A 42 21.16 42.94 -0.65
N ALA A 43 22.06 42.79 0.34
CA ALA A 43 21.98 43.03 1.79
C ALA A 43 21.41 44.43 2.16
N ALA A 44 20.89 44.80 3.35
CA ALA A 44 20.70 44.23 4.70
C ALA A 44 19.70 45.15 5.50
N PRO A 45 19.75 45.30 6.84
CA PRO A 45 19.03 44.49 7.84
C PRO A 45 18.04 45.30 8.71
N VAL A 46 17.00 44.67 9.26
CA VAL A 46 16.31 45.16 10.48
C VAL A 46 16.04 43.99 11.41
N ARG A 47 16.61 44.08 12.62
CA ARG A 47 16.20 43.31 13.79
C ARG A 47 14.89 43.88 14.31
N GLN A 48 13.91 43.03 14.61
CA GLN A 48 13.19 43.18 15.87
C GLN A 48 12.61 41.85 16.35
N SER A 49 13.01 41.56 17.58
CA SER A 49 12.62 40.45 18.42
C SER A 49 11.15 40.59 18.85
N GLY A 50 10.40 39.49 18.79
CA GLY A 50 9.07 39.37 19.37
C GLY A 50 8.75 37.89 19.57
N GLY A 51 8.83 37.44 20.82
CA GLY A 51 8.62 36.04 21.19
C GLY A 51 7.20 35.56 20.86
N GLY A 52 7.13 34.36 20.32
CA GLY A 52 5.92 33.59 20.12
C GLY A 52 6.30 32.12 20.08
N ALA A 53 5.71 31.35 20.99
CA ALA A 53 6.13 30.02 21.39
C ALA A 53 6.45 29.02 20.26
N SER A 54 7.54 28.29 20.49
CA SER A 54 7.92 27.04 19.86
C SER A 54 6.73 26.13 19.57
N THR A 55 6.57 25.76 18.30
CA THR A 55 6.25 24.39 17.90
C THR A 55 6.93 24.13 16.55
N VAL A 56 8.27 24.12 16.56
CA VAL A 56 8.99 23.29 15.58
C VAL A 56 8.68 21.86 16.01
N GLN A 57 7.59 21.31 15.46
CA GLN A 57 7.29 19.90 15.57
C GLN A 57 8.42 19.17 14.85
N ASP A 58 9.29 18.52 15.60
CA ASP A 58 10.11 17.40 15.16
C ASP A 58 9.15 16.29 14.68
N GLN A 59 8.61 16.47 13.49
CA GLN A 59 7.99 15.39 12.74
C GLN A 59 9.14 14.64 12.09
N PRO A 60 9.35 13.34 12.38
CA PRO A 60 10.38 12.58 11.69
C PRO A 60 10.11 12.71 10.19
N ALA A 61 11.12 13.11 9.42
CA ALA A 61 11.04 13.51 8.00
C ALA A 61 10.56 12.40 7.03
N ASN A 62 9.95 11.34 7.55
CA ASN A 62 9.60 10.11 6.86
C ASN A 62 8.17 9.62 7.12
N GLN A 63 7.31 10.39 7.81
CA GLN A 63 5.88 10.09 7.92
C GLN A 63 5.04 11.12 7.13
N PRO A 64 4.05 10.68 6.33
CA PRO A 64 3.13 11.58 5.65
C PRO A 64 2.36 12.42 6.67
N ALA A 65 2.12 13.69 6.34
CA ALA A 65 1.28 14.56 7.16
C ALA A 65 -0.14 13.97 7.27
N ALA A 66 -0.82 14.20 8.38
CA ALA A 66 -2.18 13.69 8.61
C ALA A 66 -3.17 14.10 7.48
N ALA A 67 -3.00 15.31 6.93
CA ALA A 67 -3.80 15.77 5.79
C ALA A 67 -3.60 14.91 4.52
N ASP A 68 -2.40 14.39 4.29
CA ASP A 68 -2.14 13.49 3.17
C ASP A 68 -2.81 12.13 3.36
N LEU A 69 -2.82 11.61 4.59
CA LEU A 69 -3.50 10.35 4.90
C LEU A 69 -5.01 10.47 4.63
N GLU A 70 -5.63 11.55 5.11
CA GLU A 70 -7.06 11.76 4.90
C GLU A 70 -7.39 11.92 3.41
N ARG A 71 -6.60 12.73 2.68
CA ARG A 71 -6.77 12.88 1.24
C ARG A 71 -6.69 11.53 0.52
N ILE A 72 -5.71 10.69 0.84
CA ILE A 72 -5.59 9.35 0.22
C ILE A 72 -6.77 8.46 0.61
N ALA A 73 -7.17 8.45 1.88
CA ALA A 73 -8.29 7.66 2.36
C ALA A 73 -9.63 8.08 1.72
N GLN A 74 -9.79 9.33 1.30
CA GLN A 74 -10.97 9.83 0.59
C GLN A 74 -10.89 9.58 -0.92
N ASP A 75 -9.77 9.95 -1.54
CA ASP A 75 -9.68 10.05 -3.00
C ASP A 75 -9.19 8.77 -3.70
N ALA A 76 -8.52 7.87 -2.96
CA ALA A 76 -7.98 6.66 -3.59
C ALA A 76 -9.10 5.78 -4.17
N THR A 77 -8.86 5.29 -5.37
CA THR A 77 -9.81 4.47 -6.13
C THR A 77 -9.35 3.02 -6.23
N TRP A 78 -10.29 2.11 -6.42
CA TRP A 78 -9.96 0.76 -6.89
C TRP A 78 -9.94 0.74 -8.42
N ALA A 79 -9.07 -0.08 -9.01
CA ALA A 79 -9.22 -0.40 -10.43
C ALA A 79 -10.59 -1.06 -10.67
N PRO A 80 -11.20 -0.89 -11.86
CA PRO A 80 -12.48 -1.54 -12.18
C PRO A 80 -12.45 -3.04 -11.86
N GLY A 81 -13.46 -3.53 -11.14
CA GLY A 81 -13.56 -4.95 -10.73
C GLY A 81 -12.71 -5.34 -9.52
N SER A 82 -11.58 -4.67 -9.27
CA SER A 82 -10.60 -5.06 -8.26
C SER A 82 -11.15 -5.09 -6.83
N LEU A 83 -12.02 -4.14 -6.45
CA LEU A 83 -12.67 -4.16 -5.12
C LEU A 83 -13.47 -5.45 -4.90
N ARG A 84 -14.25 -5.88 -5.91
CA ARG A 84 -15.08 -7.08 -5.82
C ARG A 84 -14.21 -8.33 -5.71
N GLU A 85 -13.17 -8.44 -6.53
CA GLU A 85 -12.23 -9.57 -6.53
C GLU A 85 -11.51 -9.69 -5.18
N HIS A 86 -11.00 -8.58 -4.66
CA HIS A 86 -10.33 -8.55 -3.36
C HIS A 86 -11.30 -8.87 -2.22
N PHE A 87 -12.53 -8.34 -2.25
CA PHE A 87 -13.57 -8.69 -1.27
C PHE A 87 -13.93 -10.19 -1.31
N GLN A 88 -14.04 -10.81 -2.49
CA GLN A 88 -14.32 -12.24 -2.59
C GLN A 88 -13.21 -13.09 -1.95
N LYS A 89 -11.96 -12.66 -2.09
CA LYS A 89 -10.80 -13.37 -1.55
C LYS A 89 -10.59 -13.13 -0.05
N HIS A 90 -10.67 -11.88 0.39
CA HIS A 90 -10.24 -11.43 1.72
C HIS A 90 -11.39 -10.96 2.61
N GLY A 91 -12.61 -10.81 2.08
CA GLY A 91 -13.77 -10.28 2.83
C GLY A 91 -14.12 -11.11 4.07
N ARG A 92 -13.82 -12.41 4.07
CA ARG A 92 -14.05 -13.32 5.20
C ARG A 92 -13.00 -13.22 6.30
N GLU A 93 -11.90 -12.51 6.09
CA GLU A 93 -10.84 -12.31 7.09
C GLU A 93 -11.21 -11.24 8.13
N GLY A 94 -12.25 -10.46 7.86
CA GLY A 94 -12.82 -9.48 8.76
C GLY A 94 -14.35 -9.60 8.85
N PRO A 95 -15.01 -8.72 9.63
CA PRO A 95 -16.45 -8.73 9.82
C PRO A 95 -17.20 -8.03 8.68
N TYR A 96 -16.78 -8.25 7.42
CA TYR A 96 -17.30 -7.51 6.27
C TYR A 96 -18.43 -8.30 5.59
N SER A 97 -19.66 -7.79 5.68
CA SER A 97 -20.82 -8.38 5.00
C SER A 97 -20.98 -7.90 3.55
N SER A 98 -20.24 -6.86 3.13
CA SER A 98 -20.29 -6.29 1.79
C SER A 98 -18.94 -5.73 1.35
N ALA A 99 -18.80 -5.54 0.03
CA ALA A 99 -17.62 -4.89 -0.56
C ALA A 99 -17.46 -3.44 -0.08
N ASP A 100 -18.55 -2.73 0.19
CA ASP A 100 -18.51 -1.34 0.68
C ASP A 100 -17.96 -1.25 2.11
N LEU A 101 -18.33 -2.19 2.99
CA LEU A 101 -17.77 -2.26 4.34
C LEU A 101 -16.29 -2.65 4.33
N TYR A 102 -15.89 -3.50 3.37
CA TYR A 102 -14.51 -3.85 3.14
C TYR A 102 -13.69 -2.65 2.61
N ASP A 103 -14.22 -1.85 1.68
CA ASP A 103 -13.61 -0.60 1.24
C ASP A 103 -13.48 0.41 2.38
N ALA A 104 -14.54 0.58 3.17
CA ALA A 104 -14.51 1.45 4.35
C ALA A 104 -13.40 1.04 5.34
N ALA A 105 -13.20 -0.26 5.56
CA ALA A 105 -12.12 -0.77 6.40
C ALA A 105 -10.72 -0.56 5.79
N ALA A 106 -10.59 -0.63 4.46
CA ALA A 106 -9.35 -0.31 3.77
C ALA A 106 -8.97 1.16 3.98
N ARG A 107 -9.93 2.07 3.82
CA ARG A 107 -9.79 3.52 4.06
C ARG A 107 -9.48 3.84 5.51
N GLU A 108 -10.14 3.17 6.44
CA GLU A 108 -9.85 3.35 7.87
C GLU A 108 -8.43 2.88 8.23
N THR A 109 -7.96 1.83 7.60
CA THR A 109 -6.57 1.36 7.77
C THR A 109 -5.57 2.36 7.21
N ILE A 110 -5.90 3.13 6.16
CA ILE A 110 -5.06 4.24 5.68
C ILE A 110 -4.99 5.36 6.72
N ARG A 111 -6.10 5.69 7.38
CA ARG A 111 -6.15 6.75 8.41
C ARG A 111 -5.40 6.38 9.69
N GLN A 112 -5.63 5.16 10.18
CA GLN A 112 -5.15 4.74 11.50
C GLN A 112 -3.84 3.95 11.46
N GLY A 113 -3.47 3.40 10.31
CA GLY A 113 -2.32 2.53 10.17
C GLY A 113 -1.01 3.30 10.13
N THR A 114 0.06 2.64 10.59
CA THR A 114 1.42 3.16 10.42
C THR A 114 1.80 3.12 8.94
N PRO A 115 2.11 4.27 8.32
CA PRO A 115 2.51 4.33 6.92
C PRO A 115 3.95 3.84 6.74
N PHE A 116 4.22 3.15 5.63
CA PHE A 116 5.56 2.69 5.26
C PHE A 116 5.69 2.50 3.75
N HIS A 117 6.91 2.37 3.23
CA HIS A 117 7.19 2.03 1.84
C HIS A 117 7.65 0.58 1.73
N TYR A 118 7.36 -0.05 0.59
CA TYR A 118 7.89 -1.36 0.25
C TYR A 118 7.87 -1.59 -1.27
N VAL A 119 8.55 -2.64 -1.73
CA VAL A 119 8.47 -3.15 -3.11
C VAL A 119 7.54 -4.35 -3.16
N ASP A 120 6.54 -4.28 -4.02
CA ASP A 120 5.57 -5.35 -4.22
C ASP A 120 6.21 -6.58 -4.88
N ARG A 121 6.03 -7.75 -4.27
CA ARG A 121 6.66 -9.01 -4.73
C ARG A 121 6.16 -9.47 -6.10
N SER A 122 4.93 -9.12 -6.47
CA SER A 122 4.30 -9.60 -7.71
C SER A 122 4.56 -8.69 -8.90
N THR A 123 4.70 -7.39 -8.64
CA THR A 123 4.81 -6.36 -9.68
C THR A 123 6.16 -5.64 -9.71
N SER A 124 7.01 -5.87 -8.71
CA SER A 124 8.26 -5.11 -8.47
C SER A 124 8.06 -3.59 -8.35
N ALA A 125 6.82 -3.12 -8.26
CA ALA A 125 6.49 -1.72 -8.13
C ALA A 125 6.68 -1.26 -6.68
N ARG A 126 7.17 -0.03 -6.52
CA ARG A 126 7.15 0.65 -5.22
C ARG A 126 5.71 0.98 -4.83
N ARG A 127 5.43 0.83 -3.54
CA ARG A 127 4.11 1.01 -2.95
C ARG A 127 4.21 1.76 -1.63
N ARG A 128 3.09 2.39 -1.26
CA ARG A 128 2.86 2.83 0.11
C ARG A 128 1.94 1.83 0.80
N GLY A 129 2.40 1.32 1.93
CA GLY A 129 1.65 0.43 2.80
C GLY A 129 1.17 1.16 4.04
N TYR A 130 0.03 0.73 4.56
CA TYR A 130 -0.53 1.16 5.84
C TYR A 130 -0.87 -0.08 6.64
N TYR A 131 -0.27 -0.22 7.81
CA TYR A 131 -0.54 -1.36 8.67
C TYR A 131 -1.05 -0.90 10.03
N HIS A 132 -2.26 -1.34 10.36
CA HIS A 132 -2.89 -1.06 11.64
C HIS A 132 -2.73 -2.28 12.55
N ALA A 133 -1.72 -2.23 13.43
CA ALA A 133 -1.34 -3.33 14.31
C ALA A 133 -2.47 -3.84 15.22
N PRO A 134 -3.30 -2.98 15.86
CA PRO A 134 -4.36 -3.43 16.76
C PRO A 134 -5.37 -4.36 16.09
N THR A 135 -5.66 -4.15 14.80
CA THR A 135 -6.62 -4.96 14.05
C THR A 135 -5.96 -5.96 13.10
N ASN A 136 -4.63 -5.95 13.03
CA ASN A 136 -3.83 -6.69 12.05
C ASN A 136 -4.35 -6.49 10.62
N ARG A 137 -4.58 -5.23 10.21
CA ARG A 137 -5.04 -4.91 8.85
C ARG A 137 -3.94 -4.25 8.07
N PHE A 138 -3.78 -4.65 6.82
CA PHE A 138 -2.86 -4.05 5.87
C PHE A 138 -3.63 -3.53 4.67
N THR A 139 -3.39 -2.27 4.29
CA THR A 139 -3.84 -1.67 3.04
C THR A 139 -2.63 -1.19 2.26
N SER A 140 -2.60 -1.43 0.95
CA SER A 140 -1.56 -0.91 0.07
C SER A 140 -2.16 -0.01 -0.99
N VAL A 141 -1.40 1.01 -1.37
CA VAL A 141 -1.71 1.92 -2.47
C VAL A 141 -0.52 2.03 -3.43
N THR A 142 -0.78 2.53 -4.65
CA THR A 142 0.29 2.99 -5.56
C THR A 142 1.21 4.01 -4.89
N GLU A 143 2.45 4.13 -5.36
CA GLU A 143 3.41 5.10 -4.80
C GLU A 143 2.84 6.54 -4.79
N ASP A 144 2.08 6.93 -5.83
CA ASP A 144 1.38 8.21 -5.90
C ASP A 144 0.09 8.32 -5.05
N GLY A 145 -0.35 7.22 -4.43
CA GLY A 145 -1.47 7.15 -3.50
C GLY A 145 -2.84 7.21 -4.17
N ARG A 146 -2.90 7.13 -5.50
CA ARG A 146 -4.15 7.28 -6.26
C ARG A 146 -5.00 6.02 -6.32
N ARG A 147 -4.38 4.85 -6.16
CA ARG A 147 -5.08 3.56 -6.28
C ARG A 147 -4.82 2.67 -5.08
N ILE A 148 -5.89 2.14 -4.49
CA ILE A 148 -5.82 1.01 -3.56
C ILE A 148 -5.53 -0.25 -4.38
N THR A 149 -4.55 -1.02 -3.93
CA THR A 149 -4.05 -2.22 -4.63
C THR A 149 -4.38 -3.50 -3.88
N THR A 150 -4.57 -3.43 -2.57
CA THR A 150 -5.03 -4.56 -1.76
C THR A 150 -5.47 -4.10 -0.36
N HIS A 151 -6.30 -4.91 0.28
CA HIS A 151 -6.61 -4.83 1.70
C HIS A 151 -6.75 -6.26 2.27
N PHE A 152 -6.12 -6.60 3.38
CA PHE A 152 -6.29 -7.94 3.99
C PHE A 152 -5.75 -7.98 5.42
N LYS A 153 -5.94 -9.12 6.08
CA LYS A 153 -5.36 -9.44 7.39
C LYS A 153 -4.18 -10.41 7.23
N PRO A 154 -2.93 -9.95 7.36
CA PRO A 154 -1.79 -10.86 7.24
C PRO A 154 -1.77 -11.95 8.30
N ASP A 155 -1.56 -13.21 7.92
CA ASP A 155 -1.49 -14.35 8.85
C ASP A 155 -0.41 -14.19 9.93
N ASN A 156 0.71 -13.53 9.57
CA ASN A 156 1.87 -13.36 10.45
C ASN A 156 2.01 -11.94 11.01
N GLY A 157 0.94 -11.13 10.96
CA GLY A 157 0.92 -9.78 11.55
C GLY A 157 2.08 -8.90 11.09
N GLU A 158 2.72 -8.23 12.04
CA GLU A 158 3.86 -7.34 11.77
C GLU A 158 5.02 -8.01 11.05
N ARG A 159 5.25 -9.31 11.29
CA ARG A 159 6.31 -10.06 10.60
C ARG A 159 6.08 -10.06 9.09
N TYR A 160 4.82 -10.09 8.64
CA TYR A 160 4.51 -9.99 7.22
C TYR A 160 4.99 -8.66 6.65
N VAL A 161 4.58 -7.53 7.25
CA VAL A 161 4.89 -6.19 6.70
C VAL A 161 6.36 -5.83 6.85
N ARG A 162 7.03 -6.25 7.93
CA ARG A 162 8.50 -6.11 8.08
C ARG A 162 9.27 -6.95 7.04
N GLY A 163 8.72 -8.11 6.67
CA GLY A 163 9.31 -9.01 5.69
C GLY A 163 9.01 -8.65 4.23
N LEU A 164 8.29 -7.56 3.95
CA LEU A 164 8.12 -7.09 2.58
C LEU A 164 9.45 -6.58 2.02
N PRO A 165 9.76 -6.81 0.73
CA PRO A 165 10.99 -6.32 0.13
C PRO A 165 11.16 -4.81 0.32
N GLN A 166 12.31 -4.39 0.84
CA GLN A 166 12.62 -2.99 1.13
C GLN A 166 11.58 -2.30 2.04
N SER A 167 10.93 -3.05 2.93
CA SER A 167 9.98 -2.49 3.88
C SER A 167 10.66 -1.47 4.81
N THR A 168 10.03 -0.31 4.97
CA THR A 168 10.44 0.70 5.95
C THR A 168 9.61 0.64 7.24
N TYR A 169 8.76 -0.38 7.41
CA TYR A 169 7.92 -0.53 8.60
C TYR A 169 8.76 -0.81 9.85
N GLN A 170 8.55 -0.03 10.91
CA GLN A 170 9.29 -0.08 12.18
C GLN A 170 8.41 -0.48 13.34
#